data_AF-A0A2E7NX02-F1
#
_entry.id   AF-A0A2E7NX02-F1
#
_cell.length_a   1.000
_cell.length_b   1.000
_cell.length_c   1.000
_cell.angle_alpha   90.00
_cell.angle_beta   90.00
_cell.angle_gamma   90.00
#
_symmetry.space_group_name_H-M   'P 1'
#
loop_
_entity.id
_entity.type
_entity.pdbx_description
1 polymer ?
#
loop_
_entity_poly.entity_id
_entity_poly.type
_entity_poly.pdbx_seq_one_letter_code
_entity_poly.pdbx_strand_id
1 'polypeptide(L)' 'MAPKQQNERKPAKGTTRLVNFRLNEAEFEEADLLAQQTYRSRALFIRTMYLLGLQTYRRQHPVD' A
#
# COMPACT_ATOMS: atom_id res chain seq x y z
N MET A 1 -23.74 -13.62 -31.20
CA MET A 1 -22.88 -12.65 -30.48
C MET A 1 -22.86 -13.07 -29.02
N ALA A 2 -21.70 -13.38 -28.46
CA ALA A 2 -21.56 -13.87 -27.07
C ALA A 2 -21.53 -12.69 -26.08
N PRO A 3 -22.26 -12.75 -24.94
CA PRO A 3 -22.21 -11.68 -23.95
C PRO A 3 -20.88 -11.73 -23.17
N LYS A 4 -20.15 -10.61 -23.19
CA LYS A 4 -18.96 -10.39 -22.36
C LYS A 4 -19.35 -10.49 -20.88
N GLN A 5 -18.87 -11.52 -20.19
CA GLN A 5 -18.99 -11.64 -18.75
C GLN A 5 -18.25 -10.48 -18.08
N GLN A 6 -19.02 -9.48 -17.64
CA GLN A 6 -18.57 -8.45 -16.71
C GLN A 6 -18.28 -9.16 -15.39
N ASN A 7 -17.00 -9.40 -15.15
CA ASN A 7 -16.52 -10.02 -13.93
C ASN A 7 -16.63 -8.96 -12.82
N GLU A 8 -17.80 -8.90 -12.17
CA GLU A 8 -18.05 -8.04 -11.01
C GLU A 8 -17.12 -8.47 -9.87
N ARG A 9 -15.93 -7.86 -9.82
CA ARG A 9 -15.04 -7.97 -8.68
C ARG A 9 -15.76 -7.36 -7.47
N LYS A 10 -16.20 -8.22 -6.56
CA LYS A 10 -16.77 -7.80 -5.26
C LYS A 10 -15.82 -6.78 -4.61
N PRO A 11 -16.32 -5.60 -4.17
CA PRO A 11 -15.49 -4.64 -3.49
C PRO A 11 -14.96 -5.27 -2.20
N ALA A 12 -13.65 -5.15 -1.96
CA ALA A 12 -13.05 -5.60 -0.71
C ALA A 12 -13.77 -4.90 0.45
N LYS A 13 -14.23 -5.67 1.44
CA LYS A 13 -14.94 -5.16 2.63
C LYS A 13 -14.08 -4.08 3.31
N GLY A 14 -14.57 -2.84 3.30
CA GLY A 14 -13.93 -1.65 3.87
C GLY A 14 -13.70 -0.58 2.80
N THR A 15 -14.17 0.65 3.05
CA THR A 15 -13.90 1.81 2.21
C THR A 15 -12.39 2.09 2.22
N THR A 16 -11.67 1.50 1.27
CA THR A 16 -10.27 1.81 1.04
C THR A 16 -10.22 3.23 0.50
N ARG A 17 -9.75 4.18 1.31
CA ARG A 17 -9.54 5.55 0.85
C ARG A 17 -8.20 5.62 0.14
N LEU A 18 -8.20 6.09 -1.10
CA LEU A 18 -6.96 6.41 -1.80
C LEU A 18 -6.27 7.59 -1.10
N VAL A 19 -4.97 7.47 -0.87
CA VAL A 19 -4.14 8.51 -0.26
C VAL A 19 -3.01 8.83 -1.22
N ASN A 20 -2.66 10.12 -1.31
CA ASN A 20 -1.53 10.58 -2.10
C ASN A 20 -0.32 10.73 -1.20
N PHE A 21 0.75 9.99 -1.50
CA PHE A 21 2.06 10.20 -0.91
C PHE A 21 2.88 11.10 -1.82
N ARG A 22 3.62 12.03 -1.22
CA ARG A 22 4.67 12.77 -1.92
C ARG A 22 5.97 12.02 -1.71
N LEU A 23 6.41 11.32 -2.76
CA LEU A 23 7.71 10.67 -2.84
C LEU A 23 8.47 11.32 -4.00
N ASN A 24 9.77 11.50 -3.83
CA ASN A 24 10.64 11.85 -4.95
C ASN A 24 10.94 10.61 -5.81
N GLU A 25 11.60 10.82 -6.95
CA GLU A 25 11.89 9.75 -7.91
C GLU A 25 12.77 8.64 -7.32
N ALA A 26 13.83 9.02 -6.59
CA ALA A 26 14.74 8.06 -5.95
C ALA A 26 14.03 7.19 -4.89
N GLU A 27 13.20 7.80 -4.04
CA GLU A 27 12.39 7.08 -3.04
C GLU A 27 11.41 6.11 -3.72
N PHE A 28 10.92 6.48 -4.89
CA PHE A 28 9.98 5.66 -5.65
C PHE A 28 10.66 4.46 -6.30
N GLU A 29 11.84 4.65 -6.87
CA GLU A 29 12.66 3.57 -7.44
C GLU A 29 13.11 2.59 -6.36
N GLU A 30 13.58 3.08 -5.22
CA GLU A 30 13.97 2.25 -4.09
C GLU A 30 12.79 1.41 -3.57
N ALA A 31 11.61 2.02 -3.44
CA ALA A 31 10.40 1.32 -3.06
C ALA A 31 10.01 0.23 -4.08
N ASP A 32 10.26 0.44 -5.37
CA ASP A 32 9.97 -0.55 -6.41
C ASP A 32 10.94 -1.75 -6.34
N LEU A 33 12.24 -1.48 -6.21
CA LEU A 33 13.27 -2.51 -6.07
C LEU A 33 13.02 -3.39 -4.84
N LEU A 34 12.76 -2.78 -3.68
CA LEU A 34 12.49 -3.51 -2.44
C LEU A 34 11.16 -4.27 -2.49
N ALA A 35 10.15 -3.68 -3.14
CA ALA A 35 8.89 -4.37 -3.35
C ALA A 35 9.07 -5.63 -4.19
N GLN A 36 9.84 -5.61 -5.27
CA GLN A 36 10.10 -6.78 -6.12
C GLN A 36 10.76 -7.94 -5.35
N GLN A 37 11.61 -7.62 -4.36
CA GLN A 37 12.34 -8.62 -3.58
C GLN A 37 11.47 -9.30 -2.52
N THR A 38 10.49 -8.58 -1.95
CA THR A 38 9.88 -8.99 -0.67
C THR A 38 8.34 -9.03 -0.72
N TYR A 39 7.72 -8.31 -1.66
CA TYR A 39 6.27 -8.12 -1.72
C TYR A 39 5.72 -8.39 -3.12
N ARG A 40 4.40 -8.59 -3.22
CA ARG A 40 3.74 -8.80 -4.52
C ARG A 40 3.50 -7.50 -5.31
N SER A 41 3.59 -6.33 -4.67
CA SER A 41 3.42 -5.03 -5.33
C SER A 41 4.02 -3.89 -4.51
N ARG A 42 4.43 -2.82 -5.22
CA ARG A 42 4.91 -1.57 -4.61
C ARG A 42 3.89 -0.94 -3.66
N ALA A 43 2.61 -0.93 -4.03
CA ALA A 43 1.55 -0.38 -3.17
C ALA A 43 1.45 -1.15 -1.84
N LEU A 44 1.61 -2.47 -1.87
CA LEU A 44 1.62 -3.29 -0.65
C LEU A 44 2.88 -3.05 0.18
N PHE A 45 4.03 -2.89 -0.47
CA PHE A 45 5.28 -2.52 0.20
C PHE A 45 5.14 -1.18 0.96
N ILE A 46 4.74 -0.11 0.26
CA ILE A 46 4.59 1.23 0.85
C ILE A 46 3.58 1.20 2.01
N ARG A 47 2.45 0.50 1.86
CA ARG A 47 1.47 0.34 2.94
C ARG A 47 2.07 -0.34 4.16
N THR A 48 2.89 -1.37 3.96
CA THR A 48 3.52 -2.11 5.05
C THR A 48 4.54 -1.25 5.78
N MET A 49 5.39 -0.53 5.04
CA MET A 49 6.36 0.40 5.62
C MET A 49 5.70 1.51 6.43
N TYR A 50 4.60 2.09 5.93
CA TYR A 50 3.81 3.07 6.68
C TYR A 50 3.30 2.51 8.01
N LEU A 51 2.73 1.30 8.02
CA LEU A 51 2.20 0.69 9.24
C LEU A 51 3.30 0.38 10.26
N LEU A 52 4.46 -0.09 9.80
CA LEU A 52 5.62 -0.34 10.67
C LEU A 52 6.12 0.97 11.28
N GLY A 53 6.29 2.03 10.49
CA GLY A 53 6.66 3.35 10.98
C GLY A 53 5.67 3.90 12.00
N LEU A 54 4.36 3.78 11.73
CA LEU A 54 3.31 4.20 12.66
C LEU A 54 3.36 3.45 13.99
N GLN A 55 3.59 2.13 13.94
CA GLN A 55 3.72 1.33 15.15
C GLN A 55 4.94 1.76 15.96
N THR A 56 6.10 1.98 15.32
CA THR A 56 7.32 2.45 15.97
C THR A 56 7.12 3.82 16.61
N TYR A 57 6.48 4.75 15.90
CA TYR A 57 6.16 6.07 16.43
C TYR A 57 5.29 6.00 17.69
N ARG A 58 4.23 5.19 17.67
CA ARG A 58 3.35 5.00 18.84
C ARG A 58 4.06 4.39 20.05
N ARG A 59 5.05 3.52 19.84
CA ARG A 59 5.86 2.98 20.94
C ARG A 59 6.76 4.04 21.54
N GLN A 60 7.29 4.94 20.71
CA GLN A 60 8.14 6.04 21.16
C GLN A 60 7.34 7.17 21.83
N HIS A 61 6.08 7.32 21.46
CA HIS A 61 5.18 8.38 21.97
C HIS A 61 3.89 7.72 22.48
N PRO A 62 3.96 7.03 23.64
CA PRO A 62 2.77 6.50 24.27
C PRO A 62 1.83 7.66 24.57
N VAL A 63 0.57 7.52 24.14
CA VAL A 63 -0.48 8.46 24.51
C VAL A 63 -0.92 8.05 25.91
N ASP A 64 -0.61 8.87 26.90
CA ASP A 64 -1.10 8.70 28.28
C ASP A 64 -2.63 8.74 28.35
#